data_AF-A0A7T7R9P8-F1
#
_entry.id   AF-A0A7T7R9P8-F1
#
_cell.length_a   1.000
_cell.length_b   1.000
_cell.length_c   1.000
_cell.angle_alpha   90.00
_cell.angle_beta   90.00
_cell.angle_gamma   90.00
#
_symmetry.space_group_name_H-M   'P 1'
#
loop_
_entity.id
_entity.type
_entity.pdbx_description
1 polymer ?
#
loop_
_entity_poly.entity_id
_entity_poly.type
_entity_poly.pdbx_seq_one_letter_code
_entity_poly.pdbx_strand_id
1 'polypeptide(L)'
;MIEALKEIQEIKHIVAQLEEFKLFSLDYLNSIVHSGKQTFLRHTFGLGDEHKKLIIKQSNNLTMMSAQIYLKHTLPDCQKLIQIFLQKYRECFMLPEDISKEEREKILARYK
;
A
#
# COMPACT_ATOMS: atom_id res chain seq x y z
N MET A 1 5.95 -15.21 6.99
CA MET A 1 5.61 -14.23 8.05
C MET A 1 4.11 -13.92 8.05
N ILE A 2 3.53 -13.31 7.01
CA ILE A 2 2.07 -13.03 6.95
C ILE A 2 1.23 -14.31 7.06
N GLU A 3 1.61 -15.39 6.37
CA GLU A 3 0.92 -16.69 6.48
C GLU A 3 0.87 -17.23 7.92
N ALA A 4 1.93 -17.01 8.71
CA ALA A 4 1.97 -17.46 10.10
C ALA A 4 1.07 -16.62 11.04
N LEU A 5 0.63 -15.44 10.59
CA LEU A 5 -0.26 -14.56 11.34
C LEU A 5 -1.74 -14.82 11.01
N LYS A 6 -2.05 -15.53 9.92
CA LYS A 6 -3.44 -15.83 9.48
C LYS A 6 -4.24 -16.65 10.49
N GLU A 7 -3.56 -17.49 11.24
CA GLU A 7 -4.18 -18.37 12.24
C GLU A 7 -4.61 -17.64 13.52
N ILE A 8 -4.21 -16.37 13.70
CA ILE A 8 -4.54 -15.58 14.88
C ILE A 8 -5.80 -14.75 14.61
N GLN A 9 -6.92 -15.18 15.18
CA GLN A 9 -8.25 -14.62 14.89
C GLN A 9 -8.39 -13.14 15.28
N GLU A 10 -7.73 -12.74 16.37
CA GLU A 10 -7.76 -11.39 16.93
C GLU A 10 -7.17 -10.33 15.98
N ILE A 11 -6.17 -10.72 15.18
CA ILE A 11 -5.47 -9.83 14.25
C ILE A 11 -5.86 -10.08 12.79
N LYS A 12 -6.87 -10.91 12.52
CA LYS A 12 -7.29 -11.26 11.15
C LYS A 12 -7.51 -10.04 10.24
N HIS A 13 -8.07 -8.96 10.79
CA HIS A 13 -8.27 -7.71 10.06
C HIS A 13 -6.97 -6.99 9.70
N ILE A 14 -5.94 -7.07 10.55
CA ILE A 14 -4.60 -6.54 10.29
C ILE A 14 -3.92 -7.37 9.20
N VAL A 15 -4.07 -8.69 9.28
CA VAL A 15 -3.52 -9.61 8.28
C VAL A 15 -4.10 -9.33 6.90
N ALA A 16 -5.41 -9.11 6.79
CA ALA A 16 -6.05 -8.71 5.53
C ALA A 16 -5.48 -7.39 4.97
N GLN A 17 -5.27 -6.38 5.82
CA GLN A 17 -4.66 -5.11 5.42
C GLN A 17 -3.20 -5.28 4.97
N LEU A 18 -2.42 -6.12 5.66
CA LEU A 18 -1.04 -6.42 5.29
C LEU A 18 -0.95 -7.19 3.97
N GLU A 19 -1.89 -8.09 3.69
CA GLU A 19 -1.98 -8.79 2.41
C GLU A 19 -2.30 -7.82 1.26
N GLU A 20 -3.28 -6.93 1.45
CA GLU A 20 -3.59 -5.88 0.48
C GLU A 20 -2.37 -4.98 0.22
N PHE A 21 -1.70 -4.52 1.27
CA PHE A 21 -0.50 -3.72 1.13
C PHE A 21 0.62 -4.47 0.40
N LYS A 22 0.82 -5.75 0.71
CA LYS A 22 1.82 -6.59 0.03
C LYS A 22 1.53 -6.67 -1.48
N LEU A 23 0.28 -6.96 -1.84
CA LEU A 23 -0.17 -7.13 -3.23
C LEU A 23 -0.13 -5.83 -4.03
N PHE A 24 -0.63 -4.74 -3.47
CA PHE A 24 -0.88 -3.52 -4.23
C PHE A 24 0.21 -2.46 -4.09
N SER A 25 1.07 -2.56 -3.07
CA SER A 25 2.07 -1.54 -2.75
C SER A 25 3.49 -2.09 -2.68
N LEU A 26 3.71 -3.17 -1.92
CA LEU A 26 5.05 -3.63 -1.58
C LEU A 26 5.85 -4.12 -2.79
N ASP A 27 5.24 -4.90 -3.68
CA ASP A 27 5.92 -5.40 -4.88
C ASP A 27 6.34 -4.27 -5.83
N TYR A 28 5.49 -3.26 -5.97
CA TYR A 28 5.79 -2.08 -6.78
C TYR A 28 6.95 -1.29 -6.18
N LEU A 29 6.91 -1.02 -4.87
CA LEU A 29 7.98 -0.33 -4.15
C LEU A 29 9.29 -1.12 -4.20
N ASN A 30 9.23 -2.43 -3.99
CA ASN A 30 10.39 -3.32 -4.08
C ASN A 30 10.98 -3.36 -5.49
N SER A 31 10.14 -3.39 -6.53
CA SER A 31 10.59 -3.33 -7.92
C SER A 31 11.35 -2.03 -8.21
N ILE A 32 10.92 -0.90 -7.67
CA ILE A 32 11.64 0.38 -7.84
C ILE A 32 13.02 0.38 -7.16
N VAL A 33 13.13 -0.26 -6.00
CA VAL A 33 14.37 -0.28 -5.22
C VAL A 33 15.34 -1.33 -5.75
N HIS A 34 14.83 -2.48 -6.19
CA HIS A 34 15.62 -3.69 -6.42
C HIS A 34 15.61 -4.19 -7.87
N SER A 35 14.75 -3.70 -8.75
CA SER A 35 14.84 -4.02 -10.18
C SER A 35 16.04 -3.29 -10.80
N GLY A 36 17.01 -4.04 -11.32
CA GLY A 36 18.21 -3.47 -11.95
C GLY A 36 17.89 -2.44 -13.05
N LYS A 37 16.79 -2.64 -13.79
CA LYS A 37 16.32 -1.70 -14.81
C LYS A 37 15.81 -0.38 -14.20
N GLN A 38 15.00 -0.45 -13.13
CA GLN A 38 14.45 0.73 -12.47
C GLN A 38 15.51 1.48 -11.67
N THR A 39 16.42 0.76 -11.02
CA THR A 39 17.58 1.34 -10.32
C THR A 39 18.51 2.05 -11.29
N PHE A 40 18.81 1.44 -12.44
CA PHE A 40 19.59 2.07 -13.50
C PHE A 40 18.90 3.32 -14.07
N LEU A 41 17.61 3.23 -14.41
CA LEU A 41 16.85 4.38 -14.91
C LEU A 41 16.79 5.53 -13.90
N ARG A 42 16.56 5.24 -12.62
CA ARG A 42 16.60 6.24 -11.55
C ARG A 42 17.97 6.89 -11.41
N HIS A 43 19.03 6.09 -11.45
CA HIS A 43 20.40 6.58 -11.28
C HIS A 43 20.85 7.45 -12.46
N THR A 44 20.47 7.08 -13.68
CA THR A 44 20.94 7.73 -14.91
C THR A 44 20.05 8.89 -15.35
N PHE A 45 18.73 8.79 -15.15
CA PHE A 45 17.74 9.76 -15.67
C PHE A 45 16.85 10.37 -14.59
N GLY A 46 16.98 9.94 -13.33
CA GLY A 46 16.03 10.29 -12.27
C GLY A 46 14.69 9.57 -12.43
N LEU A 47 13.76 9.85 -11.50
CA LEU A 47 12.38 9.39 -11.60
C LEU A 47 11.54 10.44 -12.33
N GLY A 48 10.74 10.00 -13.30
CA GLY A 48 9.70 10.85 -13.88
C GLY A 48 8.65 11.24 -12.84
N ASP A 49 7.99 12.38 -13.03
CA ASP A 49 7.09 12.94 -12.01
C ASP A 49 5.88 12.04 -11.70
N GLU A 50 5.36 11.32 -12.69
CA GLU A 50 4.30 10.33 -12.48
C GLU A 50 4.76 9.15 -11.60
N HIS A 51 6.02 8.70 -11.76
CA HIS A 51 6.59 7.68 -10.88
C HIS A 51 6.79 8.22 -9.45
N LYS A 52 7.25 9.47 -9.29
CA LYS A 52 7.38 10.10 -7.97
C LYS A 52 6.03 10.19 -7.27
N LYS A 53 4.99 10.65 -7.97
CA LYS A 53 3.61 10.73 -7.44
C LYS A 53 3.13 9.37 -6.98
N LEU A 54 3.34 8.33 -7.80
CA LEU A 54 2.89 6.98 -7.47
C LEU A 54 3.61 6.41 -6.23
N ILE A 55 4.92 6.64 -6.09
CA ILE A 55 5.68 6.28 -4.88
C ILE A 55 5.11 6.98 -3.65
N ILE A 56 4.90 8.29 -3.71
CA ILE A 56 4.37 9.07 -2.58
C ILE A 56 3.00 8.54 -2.17
N LYS A 57 2.10 8.27 -3.13
CA LYS A 57 0.77 7.72 -2.83
C LYS A 57 0.84 6.37 -2.12
N GLN A 58 1.71 5.47 -2.59
CA GLN A 58 1.90 4.15 -1.99
C GLN A 58 2.55 4.22 -0.60
N SER A 59 3.49 5.16 -0.39
CA SER A 59 4.06 5.44 0.95
C SER A 59 3.02 6.01 1.92
N ASN A 60 2.11 6.87 1.43
CA ASN A 60 1.01 7.39 2.23
C ASN A 60 0.02 6.28 2.61
N ASN A 61 -0.29 5.35 1.70
CA ASN A 61 -1.10 4.16 2.00
C ASN A 61 -0.48 3.31 3.13
N LEU A 62 0.84 3.08 3.09
CA LEU A 62 1.55 2.37 4.16
C LEU A 62 1.38 3.07 5.52
N THR A 63 1.63 4.38 5.54
CA THR A 63 1.50 5.20 6.76
C THR A 63 0.07 5.15 7.30
N MET A 64 -0.91 5.20 6.40
CA MET A 64 -2.34 5.11 6.74
C MET A 64 -2.69 3.75 7.34
N MET A 65 -2.20 2.65 6.77
CA MET A 65 -2.39 1.30 7.31
C MET A 65 -1.80 1.21 8.73
N SER A 66 -0.58 1.70 8.94
CA SER A 66 0.04 1.72 10.27
C SER A 66 -0.77 2.54 11.27
N ALA A 67 -1.29 3.70 10.85
CA ALA A 67 -2.15 4.55 11.70
C ALA A 67 -3.48 3.86 12.03
N GLN A 68 -4.11 3.18 11.07
CA GLN A 68 -5.34 2.42 11.29
C GLN A 68 -5.15 1.32 12.32
N ILE A 69 -4.07 0.53 12.20
CA ILE A 69 -3.72 -0.51 13.17
C ILE A 69 -3.51 0.13 14.54
N TYR A 70 -2.67 1.16 14.63
CA TYR A 70 -2.36 1.82 15.91
C TYR A 70 -3.60 2.37 16.60
N LEU A 71 -4.44 3.13 15.89
CA LEU A 71 -5.64 3.75 16.44
C LEU A 71 -6.66 2.68 16.85
N LYS A 72 -6.79 1.59 16.11
CA LYS A 72 -7.70 0.50 16.47
C LYS A 72 -7.35 -0.19 17.79
N HIS A 73 -6.06 -0.25 18.13
CA HIS A 73 -5.62 -0.89 19.37
C HIS A 73 -5.40 0.09 20.54
N THR A 74 -5.17 1.37 20.26
CA THR A 74 -4.78 2.34 21.31
C THR A 74 -5.85 3.40 21.57
N LEU A 75 -6.55 3.86 20.52
CA LEU A 75 -7.52 4.97 20.59
C LEU A 75 -8.71 4.72 19.64
N PRO A 76 -9.60 3.75 19.93
CA PRO A 76 -10.66 3.34 18.99
C PRO A 76 -11.59 4.47 18.57
N ASP A 77 -11.89 5.42 19.47
CA ASP A 77 -12.75 6.58 19.20
C ASP A 77 -12.17 7.52 18.13
N CYS A 78 -10.85 7.47 17.92
CA CYS A 78 -10.13 8.29 16.95
C CYS A 78 -10.12 7.68 15.54
N GLN A 79 -10.70 6.50 15.31
CA GLN A 79 -10.75 5.89 13.97
C GLN A 79 -11.46 6.77 12.92
N LYS A 80 -12.43 7.60 13.33
CA LYS A 80 -13.12 8.54 12.41
C LYS A 80 -12.16 9.55 11.77
N LEU A 81 -11.05 9.87 12.43
CA LEU A 81 -10.03 10.77 11.89
C LEU A 81 -9.40 10.21 10.61
N ILE A 82 -9.26 8.89 10.52
CA ILE A 82 -8.74 8.22 9.31
C ILE A 82 -9.63 8.50 8.10
N GLN A 83 -10.94 8.38 8.25
CA GLN A 83 -11.88 8.68 7.17
C GLN A 83 -11.83 10.16 6.78
N ILE A 84 -11.75 11.07 7.75
CA ILE A 84 -11.61 12.51 7.50
C ILE A 84 -10.32 12.80 6.71
N PHE A 85 -9.19 12.20 7.10
CA PHE A 85 -7.92 12.36 6.39
C PHE A 85 -7.97 11.80 4.97
N LEU A 86 -8.52 10.60 4.79
CA LEU A 86 -8.68 9.98 3.47
C LEU A 86 -9.56 10.81 2.54
N GLN A 87 -10.65 11.39 3.05
CA GLN A 87 -11.51 12.27 2.25
C GLN A 87 -10.81 13.59 1.91
N LYS A 88 -10.16 14.22 2.89
CA LYS A 88 -9.51 15.52 2.71
C LYS A 88 -8.32 15.47 1.75
N TYR A 89 -7.54 14.39 1.79
CA TYR A 89 -6.31 14.25 1.01
C TYR A 89 -6.40 13.08 0.02
N ARG A 90 -7.60 12.79 -0.52
CA ARG A 90 -7.88 11.62 -1.35
C ARG A 90 -6.90 11.43 -2.51
N GLU A 91 -6.51 12.52 -3.15
CA GLU A 91 -5.57 12.52 -4.27
C GLU A 91 -4.15 12.06 -3.88
N CYS A 92 -3.80 12.15 -2.60
CA CYS A 92 -2.51 11.72 -2.04
C CYS A 92 -2.44 10.23 -1.73
N PHE A 93 -3.53 9.48 -1.93
CA PHE A 93 -3.61 8.04 -1.72
C PHE A 93 -3.90 7.31 -3.03
N MET A 94 -3.64 6.00 -3.03
CA MET A 94 -4.03 5.09 -4.12
C MET A 94 -4.97 4.04 -3.56
N LEU A 95 -6.27 4.18 -3.79
CA LEU A 95 -7.26 3.25 -3.28
C LEU A 95 -7.51 2.11 -4.28
N PRO A 96 -8.10 0.98 -3.86
CA PRO A 96 -8.43 -0.11 -4.76
C PRO A 96 -9.29 0.32 -5.95
N GLU A 97 -10.14 1.34 -5.80
CA GLU A 97 -10.95 1.89 -6.90
C GLU A 97 -10.11 2.58 -8.00
N ASP A 98 -8.89 3.03 -7.68
CA ASP A 98 -7.99 3.69 -8.63
C ASP A 98 -7.25 2.68 -9.53
N ILE A 99 -7.32 1.39 -9.21
CA ILE A 99 -6.64 0.33 -9.94
C ILE A 99 -7.57 -0.19 -11.03
N SER A 100 -7.13 -0.11 -12.30
CA SER A 100 -7.91 -0.65 -13.42
C SER A 100 -8.14 -2.15 -13.25
N LYS A 101 -9.27 -2.66 -13.77
CA LYS A 101 -9.60 -4.10 -13.69
C LYS A 101 -8.48 -4.97 -14.26
N GLU A 102 -7.93 -4.58 -15.41
CA GLU A 102 -6.81 -5.29 -16.05
C GLU A 102 -5.55 -5.31 -15.18
N GLU A 103 -5.18 -4.19 -14.56
CA GLU A 103 -3.99 -4.14 -13.70
C GLU A 103 -4.18 -4.95 -12.43
N ARG A 104 -5.39 -4.91 -11.86
CA ARG A 104 -5.78 -5.75 -10.73
C ARG A 104 -5.69 -7.23 -11.06
N GLU A 105 -6.18 -7.65 -12.22
CA GLU A 105 -6.11 -9.04 -12.70
C GLU A 105 -4.66 -9.49 -12.93
N LYS A 106 -3.81 -8.64 -13.54
CA LYS A 106 -2.37 -8.92 -13.70
C LYS A 106 -1.66 -9.11 -12.37
N ILE A 107 -1.96 -8.26 -11.38
CA ILE A 107 -1.40 -8.38 -10.04
C ILE A 107 -1.85 -9.70 -9.41
N LEU A 108 -3.15 -10.00 -9.42
CA LEU A 108 -3.69 -11.24 -8.85
C LEU A 108 -3.15 -12.51 -9.53
N ALA A 109 -2.91 -12.47 -10.85
CA ALA A 109 -2.36 -13.59 -11.60
C ALA A 109 -0.93 -13.98 -11.20
N ARG A 110 -0.14 -13.05 -10.62
CA ARG A 110 1.22 -13.34 -10.13
C ARG A 110 1.24 -14.11 -8.79
N TYR A 111 0.09 -14.23 -8.15
CA TYR A 111 -0.08 -14.80 -6.81
C TYR A 111 -0.88 -16.13 -6.81
N LYS A 112 -1.26 -16.63 -7.99
CA LYS A 112 -1.74 -18.00 -8.20
C LYS A 112 -0.57 -18.94 -8.45
#